data_AF-A0A921LCM1-F1
#
_entry.id   AF-A0A921LCM1-F1
#
_cell.length_a   1.000
_cell.length_b   1.000
_cell.length_c   1.000
_cell.angle_alpha   90.00
_cell.angle_beta   90.00
_cell.angle_gamma   90.00
#
_symmetry.space_group_name_H-M   'P 1'
#
loop_
_entity.id
_entity.type
_entity.pdbx_description
1 polymer ?
#
loop_
_entity_poly.entity_id
_entity_poly.type
_entity_poly.pdbx_seq_one_letter_code
_entity_poly.pdbx_strand_id
1 'polypeptide(L)'
;MALPPIILDTDKTTPIYELPLKIRQGDTGDELQVTLGKSFQKYTDLSTVDVELIAKTPDQRLIKQAVTDKSGNTFKVKFPDEMYTNVGVFRNMYFKIGDDSTSSVKLVVLQGIGSIKEAGSYIDDFETLIEEAESYVLALKDFSDTGNAKIDNKVAELTGKMQSFVDQAQKDLNAAKEAWSTFQSSSQTAFTDAQDKRASDFNSQRSGFETDFSKQKTDFENRFKALLTTLQSDYDDFKALINKDVADFNTSLDSLDAQATDVKNKYDALKAQLDSAAQNVTGVRTNLLLNSNFSSGLDHWTINTGTNSDGKAMVTTDSDGDTCIHITGTGDANGIYCLPVPFNQNQVTTSSVMAKGIGTINCIGFKYKSQSNFGTISTESYSKIGSTTQGATGSKNFVIYFNPVNGVVDVYIKFAKLEKGPTATDYSLNPLEIATDGSVQTAITNALDKADYSTAAEVDKKIATGVGQAKTYAEQSIKDIIGAAPATLDTIGELADAVTKNKDGVQAINEGITKKADKTEVTALQNTVQTMITSISQADYDKLVSAGTVDPKIMYVIPDA
;
A
#
# COMPACT_ATOMS: atom_id res chain seq x y z
N MET A 1 10.54 -62.69 107.00
CA MET A 1 10.21 -61.31 107.45
C MET A 1 10.31 -60.36 106.26
N ALA A 2 9.65 -59.20 106.26
CA ALA A 2 9.80 -58.24 105.17
C ALA A 2 11.10 -57.43 105.38
N LEU A 3 12.01 -57.49 104.42
CA LEU A 3 13.21 -56.66 104.41
C LEU A 3 12.85 -55.21 104.06
N PRO A 4 13.68 -54.23 104.45
CA PRO A 4 13.46 -52.84 104.07
C PRO A 4 13.37 -52.71 102.54
N PRO A 5 12.33 -52.03 102.01
CA PRO A 5 12.20 -51.84 100.57
C PRO A 5 13.36 -50.96 100.05
N ILE A 6 13.82 -51.26 98.83
CA ILE A 6 14.92 -50.52 98.19
C ILE A 6 14.50 -49.98 96.82
N ILE A 7 15.19 -48.92 96.39
CA ILE A 7 15.05 -48.36 95.04
C ILE A 7 16.35 -48.60 94.28
N LEU A 8 16.28 -49.19 93.09
CA LEU A 8 17.46 -49.52 92.27
C LEU A 8 17.40 -48.86 90.90
N ASP A 9 18.57 -48.48 90.38
CA ASP A 9 18.69 -47.82 89.06
C ASP A 9 19.75 -48.45 88.14
N THR A 10 19.66 -48.18 86.83
CA THR A 10 20.57 -48.68 85.77
C THR A 10 21.88 -47.90 85.70
N ASP A 11 21.91 -46.65 86.18
CA ASP A 11 23.06 -45.77 85.98
C ASP A 11 24.33 -46.25 86.70
N LYS A 12 24.25 -47.28 87.56
CA LYS A 12 25.39 -47.89 88.30
C LYS A 12 26.22 -46.87 89.10
N THR A 13 25.72 -45.64 89.26
CA THR A 13 26.44 -44.48 89.79
C THR A 13 26.56 -44.48 91.31
N THR A 14 25.85 -45.35 92.02
CA THR A 14 26.09 -45.57 93.46
C THR A 14 25.65 -46.97 93.89
N PRO A 15 26.56 -47.92 94.14
CA PRO A 15 26.20 -49.17 94.81
C PRO A 15 25.64 -48.85 96.21
N ILE A 16 24.48 -49.41 96.56
CA ILE A 16 23.80 -49.15 97.84
C ILE A 16 24.61 -49.84 98.96
N TYR A 17 25.64 -49.16 99.46
CA TYR A 17 26.49 -49.62 100.54
C TYR A 17 26.14 -49.01 101.90
N GLU A 18 25.31 -47.96 101.93
CA GLU A 18 25.10 -47.18 103.16
C GLU A 18 24.26 -47.92 104.21
N LEU A 19 23.41 -48.88 103.81
CA LEU A 19 22.68 -49.79 104.70
C LEU A 19 22.60 -51.20 104.07
N PRO A 20 23.50 -52.15 104.40
CA PRO A 20 23.42 -53.50 103.85
C PRO A 20 22.15 -54.22 104.32
N LEU A 21 21.50 -54.94 103.42
CA LEU A 21 20.44 -55.88 103.80
C LEU A 21 21.06 -56.96 104.70
N LYS A 22 20.37 -57.33 105.78
CA LYS A 22 20.86 -58.31 106.75
C LYS A 22 19.83 -59.42 106.91
N ILE A 23 20.28 -60.65 106.76
CA ILE A 23 19.53 -61.87 107.08
C ILE A 23 20.40 -62.74 108.01
N ARG A 24 19.85 -63.76 108.66
CA ARG A 24 20.64 -64.69 109.50
C ARG A 24 20.64 -66.09 108.91
N GLN A 25 21.75 -66.79 109.13
CA GLN A 25 21.86 -68.19 108.77
C GLN A 25 20.86 -69.02 109.57
N GLY A 26 20.10 -69.86 108.86
CA GLY A 26 19.04 -70.69 109.42
C GLY A 26 17.63 -70.07 109.37
N ASP A 27 17.52 -68.77 109.08
CA ASP A 27 16.23 -68.15 108.73
C ASP A 27 15.79 -68.61 107.33
N THR A 28 14.50 -68.47 106.99
CA THR A 28 13.96 -68.69 105.64
C THR A 28 12.84 -67.72 105.32
N GLY A 29 12.59 -67.50 104.03
CA GLY A 29 11.40 -66.77 103.56
C GLY A 29 11.40 -65.25 103.81
N ASP A 30 12.56 -64.62 103.96
CA ASP A 30 12.68 -63.16 103.87
C ASP A 30 12.37 -62.66 102.45
N GLU A 31 11.59 -61.59 102.38
CA GLU A 31 11.11 -60.99 101.14
C GLU A 31 11.64 -59.57 100.99
N LEU A 32 12.24 -59.28 99.83
CA LEU A 32 12.73 -57.97 99.47
C LEU A 32 11.82 -57.35 98.40
N GLN A 33 11.27 -56.18 98.71
CA GLN A 33 10.56 -55.36 97.72
C GLN A 33 11.54 -54.37 97.08
N VAL A 34 11.54 -54.34 95.74
CA VAL A 34 12.43 -53.49 94.93
C VAL A 34 11.57 -52.63 94.01
N THR A 35 11.83 -51.32 94.00
CA THR A 35 11.22 -50.38 93.05
C THR A 35 12.29 -49.87 92.09
N LEU A 36 12.01 -49.89 90.79
CA LEU A 36 12.93 -49.36 89.78
C LEU A 36 12.88 -47.83 89.77
N GLY A 37 14.07 -47.22 89.82
CA GLY A 37 14.32 -45.79 89.84
C GLY A 37 14.06 -45.10 88.49
N LYS A 38 14.38 -43.81 88.42
CA LYS A 38 14.02 -42.96 87.27
C LYS A 38 14.78 -43.32 86.00
N SER A 39 15.95 -43.96 86.07
CA SER A 39 16.75 -44.30 84.89
C SER A 39 16.27 -45.59 84.19
N PHE A 40 15.27 -46.28 84.75
CA PHE A 40 14.52 -47.37 84.11
C PHE A 40 13.26 -46.89 83.33
N GLN A 41 13.28 -45.70 82.68
CA GLN A 41 12.11 -45.19 81.93
C GLN A 41 11.60 -46.13 80.82
N LYS A 42 12.46 -47.03 80.31
CA LYS A 42 12.13 -48.06 79.32
C LYS A 42 11.13 -49.11 79.84
N TYR A 43 11.12 -49.38 81.15
CA TYR A 43 10.32 -50.43 81.77
C TYR A 43 9.32 -49.82 82.75
N THR A 44 8.25 -49.22 82.20
CA THR A 44 7.17 -48.62 82.98
C THR A 44 6.21 -49.63 83.60
N ASP A 45 6.16 -50.86 83.05
CA ASP A 45 5.42 -51.99 83.59
C ASP A 45 6.24 -53.28 83.44
N LEU A 46 6.44 -53.99 84.55
CA LEU A 46 7.22 -55.23 84.64
C LEU A 46 6.38 -56.49 84.42
N SER A 47 5.06 -56.39 84.24
CA SER A 47 4.16 -57.54 84.10
C SER A 47 4.57 -58.53 83.00
N THR A 48 5.17 -58.04 81.90
CA THR A 48 5.61 -58.83 80.74
C THR A 48 7.13 -58.97 80.61
N VAL A 49 7.90 -58.44 81.56
CA VAL A 49 9.37 -58.40 81.50
C VAL A 49 9.97 -59.48 82.39
N ASP A 50 10.94 -60.23 81.88
CA ASP A 50 11.66 -61.22 82.68
C ASP A 50 12.56 -60.52 83.70
N VAL A 51 12.36 -60.87 84.99
CA VAL A 51 13.13 -60.35 86.12
C VAL A 51 13.78 -61.54 86.83
N GLU A 52 15.10 -61.49 86.99
CA GLU A 52 15.87 -62.56 87.63
C GLU A 52 16.84 -61.98 88.67
N LEU A 53 16.81 -62.51 89.89
CA LEU A 53 17.82 -62.29 90.90
C LEU A 53 19.08 -63.06 90.51
N ILE A 54 20.19 -62.36 90.41
CA ILE A 54 21.51 -62.94 90.24
C ILE A 54 22.31 -62.62 91.49
N ALA A 55 22.85 -63.66 92.14
CA ALA A 55 23.72 -63.46 93.28
C ALA A 55 24.90 -64.42 93.26
N LYS A 56 26.06 -63.92 93.68
CA LYS A 56 27.23 -64.77 93.91
C LYS A 56 27.41 -64.97 95.42
N THR A 57 27.43 -66.24 95.84
CA THR A 57 27.71 -66.60 97.23
C THR A 57 29.16 -66.26 97.60
N PRO A 58 29.47 -66.13 98.91
CA PRO A 58 30.85 -65.96 99.39
C PRO A 58 31.85 -67.00 98.85
N ASP A 59 31.42 -68.26 98.68
CA ASP A 59 32.20 -69.37 98.09
C ASP A 59 32.19 -69.40 96.54
N GLN A 60 31.78 -68.30 95.90
CA GLN A 60 31.82 -68.08 94.44
C GLN A 60 30.80 -68.87 93.61
N ARG A 61 29.83 -69.54 94.22
CA ARG A 61 28.72 -70.20 93.50
C ARG A 61 27.68 -69.17 93.05
N LEU A 62 27.03 -69.46 91.92
CA LEU A 62 26.05 -68.57 91.30
C LEU A 62 24.64 -69.02 91.65
N ILE A 63 23.86 -68.12 92.22
CA ILE A 63 22.43 -68.28 92.50
C ILE A 63 21.65 -67.48 91.45
N LYS A 64 20.64 -68.12 90.87
CA LYS A 64 19.68 -67.50 89.96
C LYS A 64 18.26 -67.80 90.42
N GLN A 65 17.42 -66.78 90.52
CA GLN A 65 16.02 -66.94 90.94
C GLN A 65 15.12 -66.04 90.10
N ALA A 66 14.21 -66.64 89.34
CA ALA A 66 13.18 -65.91 88.61
C ALA A 66 12.22 -65.22 89.60
N VAL A 67 11.83 -63.99 89.27
CA VAL A 67 10.92 -63.17 90.05
C VAL A 67 9.56 -63.13 89.38
N THR A 68 8.54 -63.64 90.07
CA THR A 68 7.18 -63.77 89.54
C THR A 68 6.22 -62.72 90.09
N ASP A 69 6.46 -62.17 91.28
CA ASP A 69 5.65 -61.12 91.90
C ASP A 69 6.12 -59.73 91.45
N LYS A 70 5.49 -59.20 90.40
CA LYS A 70 5.87 -57.96 89.71
C LYS A 70 4.63 -57.17 89.27
N SER A 71 4.64 -55.86 89.50
CA SER A 71 3.55 -54.95 89.10
C SER A 71 4.06 -53.52 88.94
N GLY A 72 3.68 -52.85 87.84
CA GLY A 72 4.19 -51.50 87.54
C GLY A 72 5.70 -51.51 87.49
N ASN A 73 6.36 -50.59 88.21
CA ASN A 73 7.82 -50.52 88.32
C ASN A 73 8.38 -51.19 89.60
N THR A 74 7.59 -52.04 90.28
CA THR A 74 7.97 -52.69 91.54
C THR A 74 7.88 -54.22 91.41
N PHE A 75 8.78 -54.93 92.08
CA PHE A 75 8.72 -56.39 92.21
C PHE A 75 9.15 -56.84 93.61
N LYS A 76 8.80 -58.07 93.97
CA LYS A 76 9.14 -58.70 95.24
C LYS A 76 9.83 -60.03 95.01
N VAL A 77 10.95 -60.25 95.71
CA VAL A 77 11.69 -61.51 95.63
C VAL A 77 11.83 -62.13 97.02
N LYS A 78 11.55 -63.42 97.12
CA LYS A 78 11.92 -64.22 98.30
C LYS A 78 13.31 -64.77 98.09
N PHE A 79 14.21 -64.59 99.06
CA PHE A 79 15.55 -65.17 98.93
C PHE A 79 15.49 -66.69 99.01
N PRO A 80 16.21 -67.42 98.13
CA PRO A 80 16.25 -68.89 98.15
C PRO A 80 17.07 -69.39 99.35
N ASP A 81 16.76 -70.61 99.81
CA ASP A 81 17.37 -71.23 101.00
C ASP A 81 18.92 -71.25 100.96
N GLU A 82 19.48 -71.41 99.76
CA GLU A 82 20.92 -71.36 99.49
C GLU A 82 21.58 -70.07 99.99
N MET A 83 20.88 -68.93 99.96
CA MET A 83 21.41 -67.66 100.47
C MET A 83 21.59 -67.66 101.98
N TYR A 84 20.72 -68.35 102.73
CA TYR A 84 20.79 -68.41 104.19
C TYR A 84 21.86 -69.39 104.66
N THR A 85 22.23 -70.38 103.85
CA THR A 85 23.28 -71.36 104.25
C THR A 85 24.70 -70.80 104.21
N ASN A 86 24.94 -69.72 103.44
CA ASN A 86 26.27 -69.17 103.18
C ASN A 86 26.52 -67.88 103.98
N VAL A 87 27.11 -68.02 105.17
CA VAL A 87 27.49 -66.89 106.03
C VAL A 87 28.51 -66.00 105.32
N GLY A 88 28.30 -64.69 105.38
CA GLY A 88 29.22 -63.72 104.82
C GLY A 88 28.54 -62.62 104.01
N VAL A 89 29.34 -61.94 103.18
CA VAL A 89 28.87 -60.79 102.40
C VAL A 89 28.72 -61.18 100.93
N PHE A 90 27.50 -61.07 100.43
CA PHE A 90 27.20 -61.13 99.00
C PHE A 90 27.48 -59.76 98.40
N ARG A 91 28.55 -59.67 97.60
CA ARG A 91 29.01 -58.41 96.99
C ARG A 91 28.49 -58.19 95.57
N ASN A 92 28.05 -59.26 94.91
CA ASN A 92 27.57 -59.25 93.53
C ASN A 92 26.15 -59.81 93.48
N MET A 93 25.23 -59.16 94.19
CA MET A 93 23.80 -59.44 94.09
C MET A 93 23.14 -58.32 93.29
N TYR A 94 22.42 -58.63 92.21
CA TYR A 94 21.73 -57.66 91.36
C TYR A 94 20.53 -58.32 90.68
N PHE A 95 19.71 -57.52 90.02
CA PHE A 95 18.57 -58.01 89.25
C PHE A 95 18.79 -57.76 87.77
N LYS A 96 18.59 -58.80 86.96
CA LYS A 96 18.49 -58.69 85.50
C LYS A 96 17.05 -58.37 85.13
N ILE A 97 16.84 -57.34 84.31
CA ILE A 97 15.53 -56.84 83.88
C ILE A 97 15.51 -56.85 82.35
N GLY A 98 14.94 -57.87 81.73
CA GLY A 98 15.06 -58.09 80.27
C GLY A 98 16.52 -58.16 79.83
N ASP A 99 16.97 -57.22 79.00
CA ASP A 99 18.36 -57.12 78.53
C ASP A 99 19.25 -56.23 79.43
N ASP A 100 18.67 -55.58 80.44
CA ASP A 100 19.33 -54.62 81.32
C ASP A 100 19.62 -55.22 82.72
N SER A 101 20.40 -54.52 83.56
CA SER A 101 20.71 -54.96 84.94
C SER A 101 20.76 -53.81 85.93
N THR A 102 20.34 -54.05 87.17
CA THR A 102 20.43 -53.08 88.26
C THR A 102 21.86 -52.92 88.77
N SER A 103 22.09 -51.86 89.55
CA SER A 103 23.25 -51.76 90.44
C SER A 103 23.34 -52.94 91.40
N SER A 104 24.56 -53.29 91.83
CA SER A 104 24.77 -54.32 92.85
C SER A 104 24.25 -53.86 94.21
N VAL A 105 23.60 -54.78 94.91
CA VAL A 105 23.10 -54.68 96.27
C VAL A 105 23.97 -55.53 97.19
N LYS A 106 24.26 -55.02 98.38
CA LYS A 106 25.00 -55.77 99.40
C LYS A 106 24.04 -56.47 100.35
N LEU A 107 24.14 -57.79 100.43
CA LEU A 107 23.47 -58.61 101.43
C LEU A 107 24.51 -59.21 102.38
N VAL A 108 24.25 -59.14 103.68
CA VAL A 108 25.09 -59.71 104.74
C VAL A 108 24.30 -60.79 105.45
N VAL A 109 24.79 -62.01 105.37
CA VAL A 109 24.24 -63.17 106.08
C VAL A 109 25.03 -63.32 107.38
N LEU A 110 24.37 -63.02 108.50
CA LEU A 110 24.95 -63.14 109.83
C LEU A 110 24.94 -64.60 110.27
N GLN A 111 25.98 -65.02 110.99
CA GLN A 111 26.05 -66.36 111.54
C GLN A 111 24.93 -66.58 112.58
N GLY A 112 24.18 -67.67 112.43
CA GLY A 112 23.16 -68.09 113.39
C GLY A 112 23.80 -68.73 114.62
N ILE A 113 23.18 -68.58 115.79
CA ILE A 113 23.63 -69.25 117.01
C ILE A 113 23.23 -70.74 116.89
N GLY A 114 24.18 -71.61 116.51
CA GLY A 114 23.99 -73.07 116.56
C GLY A 114 24.36 -73.90 115.33
N SER A 115 24.97 -73.35 114.27
CA SER A 115 25.17 -74.08 113.00
C SER A 115 26.65 -74.45 112.74
N ILE A 116 27.08 -75.64 113.17
CA ILE A 116 28.34 -76.29 112.73
C ILE A 116 27.93 -77.34 111.68
N LYS A 117 28.41 -77.22 110.44
CA LYS A 117 28.17 -78.24 109.39
C LYS A 117 29.07 -79.46 109.69
N GLU A 118 28.44 -80.61 109.88
CA GLU A 118 29.07 -81.92 110.01
C GLU A 118 29.88 -82.30 108.75
N ALA A 119 30.93 -83.09 108.94
CA ALA A 119 31.79 -83.62 107.89
C ALA A 119 31.04 -84.66 107.03
N GLY A 120 31.02 -84.47 105.70
CA GLY A 120 30.45 -85.40 104.73
C GLY A 120 31.37 -86.59 104.42
N SER A 121 30.77 -87.72 104.03
CA SER A 121 31.40 -89.02 103.76
C SER A 121 31.99 -89.07 102.34
N TYR A 122 33.28 -89.43 102.22
CA TYR A 122 34.05 -89.54 100.95
C TYR A 122 33.48 -90.53 99.90
N ILE A 123 32.48 -91.34 100.25
CA ILE A 123 31.90 -92.35 99.35
C ILE A 123 30.92 -91.70 98.37
N ASP A 124 30.10 -90.76 98.83
CA ASP A 124 29.07 -90.10 98.02
C ASP A 124 29.69 -89.24 96.90
N ASP A 125 30.84 -88.62 97.17
CA ASP A 125 31.62 -87.85 96.18
C ASP A 125 32.20 -88.74 95.08
N PHE A 126 32.54 -90.01 95.39
CA PHE A 126 33.10 -90.95 94.42
C PHE A 126 32.00 -91.57 93.54
N GLU A 127 30.81 -91.82 94.09
CA GLU A 127 29.64 -92.25 93.33
C GLU A 127 29.18 -91.18 92.34
N THR A 128 29.14 -89.91 92.79
CA THR A 128 28.81 -88.78 91.91
C THR A 128 29.79 -88.66 90.75
N LEU A 129 31.09 -88.86 91.00
CA LEU A 129 32.11 -88.80 89.94
C LEU A 129 31.96 -89.93 88.91
N ILE A 130 31.53 -91.13 89.34
CA ILE A 130 31.28 -92.27 88.46
C ILE A 130 30.03 -92.01 87.61
N GLU A 131 28.95 -91.52 88.20
CA GLU A 131 27.74 -91.17 87.47
C GLU A 131 27.98 -90.07 86.41
N GLU A 132 28.81 -89.07 86.74
CA GLU A 132 29.24 -88.06 85.78
C GLU A 132 30.08 -88.67 84.65
N ALA A 133 31.05 -89.53 84.97
CA ALA A 133 31.88 -90.20 83.96
C ALA A 133 31.04 -91.08 83.02
N GLU A 134 30.06 -91.81 83.55
CA GLU A 134 29.13 -92.62 82.75
C GLU A 134 28.24 -91.75 81.86
N SER A 135 27.75 -90.61 82.36
CA SER A 135 26.98 -89.65 81.59
C SER A 135 27.78 -89.09 80.41
N TYR A 136 29.06 -88.75 80.61
CA TYR A 136 29.93 -88.29 79.53
C TYR A 136 30.22 -89.38 78.49
N VAL A 137 30.42 -90.63 78.92
CA VAL A 137 30.60 -91.77 78.01
C VAL A 137 29.34 -92.02 77.18
N LEU A 138 28.15 -91.92 77.78
CA LEU A 138 26.87 -92.02 77.08
C LEU A 138 26.66 -90.89 76.08
N ALA A 139 27.05 -89.65 76.41
CA ALA A 139 26.98 -88.51 75.49
C ALA A 139 27.94 -88.67 74.30
N LEU A 140 29.16 -89.17 74.54
CA LEU A 140 30.12 -89.49 73.48
C LEU A 140 29.65 -90.66 72.61
N LYS A 141 29.00 -91.65 73.21
CA LYS A 141 28.38 -92.77 72.48
C LYS A 141 27.19 -92.30 71.64
N ASP A 142 26.30 -91.45 72.16
CA ASP A 142 25.22 -90.83 71.38
C ASP A 142 25.78 -90.03 70.21
N PHE A 143 26.87 -89.30 70.42
CA PHE A 143 27.54 -88.57 69.33
C PHE A 143 28.21 -89.50 68.31
N SER A 144 28.82 -90.61 68.74
CA SER A 144 29.37 -91.63 67.85
C SER A 144 28.29 -92.35 67.05
N ASP A 145 27.16 -92.69 67.69
CA ASP A 145 26.08 -93.45 67.10
C ASP A 145 25.17 -92.59 66.21
N THR A 146 25.00 -91.30 66.53
CA THR A 146 24.04 -90.40 65.85
C THR A 146 24.66 -89.16 65.21
N GLY A 147 25.93 -88.85 65.47
CA GLY A 147 26.61 -87.65 64.98
C GLY A 147 26.68 -87.56 63.46
N ASN A 148 26.99 -88.68 62.79
CA ASN A 148 26.95 -88.75 61.32
C ASN A 148 25.54 -88.47 60.79
N ALA A 149 24.50 -89.05 61.38
CA ALA A 149 23.12 -88.80 60.98
C ALA A 149 22.69 -87.33 61.20
N LYS A 150 23.12 -86.70 62.30
CA LYS A 150 22.86 -85.26 62.56
C LYS A 150 23.57 -84.37 61.54
N ILE A 151 24.81 -84.69 61.17
CA ILE A 151 25.58 -83.96 60.15
C ILE A 151 24.93 -84.15 58.77
N ASP A 152 24.61 -85.38 58.38
CA ASP A 152 23.97 -85.70 57.10
C ASP A 152 22.61 -85.00 56.94
N ASN A 153 21.79 -84.98 58.01
CA ASN A 153 20.53 -84.23 58.01
C ASN A 153 20.74 -82.72 57.81
N LYS A 154 21.79 -82.14 58.42
CA LYS A 154 22.08 -80.71 58.26
C LYS A 154 22.63 -80.39 56.86
N VAL A 155 23.45 -81.28 56.31
CA VAL A 155 23.93 -81.19 54.92
C VAL A 155 22.75 -81.30 53.94
N ALA A 156 21.82 -82.23 54.17
CA ALA A 156 20.60 -82.36 53.37
C ALA A 156 19.72 -81.10 53.46
N GLU A 157 19.53 -80.53 54.65
CA GLU A 157 18.79 -79.28 54.85
C GLU A 157 19.45 -78.11 54.09
N LEU A 158 20.77 -77.94 54.22
CA LEU A 158 21.50 -76.88 53.51
C LEU A 158 21.44 -77.09 51.99
N THR A 159 21.58 -78.32 51.54
CA THR A 159 21.48 -78.67 50.11
C THR A 159 20.10 -78.33 49.57
N GLY A 160 19.03 -78.68 50.31
CA GLY A 160 17.66 -78.34 49.93
C GLY A 160 17.40 -76.83 49.89
N LYS A 161 17.94 -76.08 50.86
CA LYS A 161 17.87 -74.60 50.86
C LYS A 161 18.63 -73.99 49.70
N MET A 162 19.82 -74.51 49.40
CA MET A 162 20.63 -74.04 48.27
C MET A 162 19.92 -74.32 46.95
N GLN A 163 19.34 -75.50 46.77
CA GLN A 163 18.57 -75.84 45.59
C GLN A 163 17.37 -74.91 45.42
N SER A 164 16.61 -74.67 46.49
CA SER A 164 15.47 -73.74 46.48
C SER A 164 15.88 -72.31 46.10
N PHE A 165 17.03 -71.84 46.60
CA PHE A 165 17.59 -70.54 46.24
C PHE A 165 17.97 -70.49 44.76
N VAL A 166 18.65 -71.51 44.24
CA VAL A 166 19.05 -71.60 42.82
C VAL A 166 17.81 -71.64 41.92
N ASP A 167 16.80 -72.45 42.28
CA ASP A 167 15.56 -72.56 41.52
C ASP A 167 14.82 -71.21 41.47
N GLN A 168 14.75 -70.49 42.61
CA GLN A 168 14.14 -69.17 42.67
C GLN A 168 14.94 -68.13 41.86
N ALA A 169 16.26 -68.11 41.96
CA ALA A 169 17.11 -67.21 41.19
C ALA A 169 16.98 -67.46 39.68
N GLN A 170 16.86 -68.73 39.26
CA GLN A 170 16.63 -69.09 37.86
C GLN A 170 15.24 -68.62 37.38
N LYS A 171 14.22 -68.74 38.23
CA LYS A 171 12.87 -68.23 37.95
C LYS A 171 12.86 -66.71 37.78
N ASP A 172 13.53 -65.99 38.69
CA ASP A 172 13.62 -64.52 38.65
C ASP A 172 14.40 -64.04 37.41
N LEU A 173 15.50 -64.73 37.06
CA LEU A 173 16.25 -64.45 35.83
C LEU A 173 15.39 -64.63 34.57
N ASN A 174 14.59 -65.69 34.52
CA ASN A 174 13.69 -65.93 33.38
C ASN A 174 12.61 -64.85 33.29
N ALA A 175 11.99 -64.48 34.41
CA ALA A 175 11.01 -63.39 34.45
C ALA A 175 11.62 -62.04 34.01
N ALA A 176 12.85 -61.74 34.44
CA ALA A 176 13.56 -60.54 34.03
C ALA A 176 13.86 -60.52 32.51
N LYS A 177 14.24 -61.67 31.94
CA LYS A 177 14.45 -61.81 30.49
C LYS A 177 13.17 -61.60 29.69
N GLU A 178 12.04 -62.14 30.16
CA GLU A 178 10.73 -61.95 29.54
C GLU A 178 10.29 -60.48 29.60
N ALA A 179 10.46 -59.83 30.77
CA ALA A 179 10.17 -58.42 30.94
C ALA A 179 11.04 -57.53 30.05
N TRP A 180 12.34 -57.82 29.94
CA TRP A 180 13.25 -57.08 29.06
C TRP A 180 12.88 -57.24 27.58
N SER A 181 12.55 -58.47 27.16
CA SER A 181 12.13 -58.75 25.79
C SER A 181 10.84 -58.00 25.45
N THR A 182 9.89 -57.99 26.39
CA THR A 182 8.64 -57.22 26.27
C THR A 182 8.93 -55.73 26.16
N PHE A 183 9.77 -55.19 27.05
CA PHE A 183 10.17 -53.78 27.01
C PHE A 183 10.84 -53.39 25.68
N GLN A 184 11.75 -54.21 25.15
CA GLN A 184 12.37 -53.99 23.85
C GLN A 184 11.35 -53.98 22.73
N SER A 185 10.45 -54.98 22.67
CA SER A 185 9.41 -55.04 21.65
C SER A 185 8.48 -53.82 21.72
N SER A 186 7.99 -53.46 22.91
CA SER A 186 7.12 -52.30 23.10
C SER A 186 7.81 -50.98 22.74
N SER A 187 9.08 -50.82 23.11
CA SER A 187 9.86 -49.62 22.77
C SER A 187 10.11 -49.51 21.27
N GLN A 188 10.41 -50.63 20.60
CA GLN A 188 10.58 -50.68 19.16
C GLN A 188 9.28 -50.32 18.43
N THR A 189 8.14 -50.89 18.85
CA THR A 189 6.82 -50.56 18.29
C THR A 189 6.50 -49.08 18.49
N ALA A 190 6.65 -48.54 19.70
CA ALA A 190 6.38 -47.13 19.97
C ALA A 190 7.27 -46.18 19.14
N PHE A 191 8.54 -46.55 18.91
CA PHE A 191 9.43 -45.79 18.05
C PHE A 191 8.99 -45.82 16.58
N THR A 192 8.66 -47.00 16.06
CA THR A 192 8.15 -47.15 14.68
C THR A 192 6.84 -46.39 14.49
N ASP A 193 5.88 -46.52 15.40
CA ASP A 193 4.60 -45.80 15.35
C ASP A 193 4.81 -44.28 15.36
N ALA A 194 5.75 -43.80 16.18
CA ALA A 194 6.09 -42.37 16.23
C ALA A 194 6.80 -41.89 14.95
N GLN A 195 7.59 -42.73 14.31
CA GLN A 195 8.23 -42.44 13.02
C GLN A 195 7.20 -42.37 11.90
N ASP A 196 6.32 -43.36 11.82
CA ASP A 196 5.25 -43.44 10.82
C ASP A 196 4.27 -42.29 10.96
N LYS A 197 3.89 -41.95 12.21
CA LYS A 197 3.05 -40.78 12.48
C LYS A 197 3.71 -39.48 12.02
N ARG A 198 4.99 -39.28 12.32
CA ARG A 198 5.71 -38.08 11.85
C ARG A 198 5.78 -37.99 10.33
N ALA A 199 6.02 -39.11 9.65
CA ALA A 199 6.04 -39.16 8.19
C ALA A 199 4.65 -38.84 7.61
N SER A 200 3.59 -39.39 8.20
CA SER A 200 2.21 -39.12 7.80
C SER A 200 1.81 -37.65 8.01
N ASP A 201 2.13 -37.08 9.17
CA ASP A 201 1.84 -35.69 9.51
C ASP A 201 2.61 -34.74 8.56
N PHE A 202 3.89 -35.02 8.28
CA PHE A 202 4.70 -34.24 7.34
C PHE A 202 4.13 -34.28 5.91
N ASN A 203 3.78 -35.47 5.41
CA ASN A 203 3.19 -35.61 4.07
C ASN A 203 1.84 -34.90 3.96
N SER A 204 1.02 -34.93 5.00
CA SER A 204 -0.25 -34.22 5.07
C SER A 204 -0.06 -32.71 5.04
N GLN A 205 0.87 -32.18 5.84
CA GLN A 205 1.21 -30.75 5.84
C GLN A 205 1.76 -30.31 4.48
N ARG A 206 2.63 -31.11 3.86
CA ARG A 206 3.17 -30.83 2.53
C ARG A 206 2.07 -30.76 1.47
N SER A 207 1.15 -31.73 1.46
CA SER A 207 0.03 -31.77 0.53
C SER A 207 -0.93 -30.59 0.73
N GLY A 208 -1.20 -30.21 1.98
CA GLY A 208 -1.98 -29.00 2.31
C GLY A 208 -1.33 -27.74 1.76
N PHE A 209 -0.02 -27.57 2.00
CA PHE A 209 0.75 -26.44 1.47
C PHE A 209 0.74 -26.39 -0.06
N GLU A 210 1.00 -27.52 -0.74
CA GLU A 210 0.96 -27.60 -2.21
C GLU A 210 -0.41 -27.21 -2.77
N THR A 211 -1.49 -27.64 -2.10
CA THR A 211 -2.87 -27.32 -2.48
C THR A 211 -3.16 -25.83 -2.33
N ASP A 212 -2.83 -25.25 -1.19
CA ASP A 212 -3.11 -23.84 -0.90
C ASP A 212 -2.25 -22.91 -1.75
N PHE A 213 -0.97 -23.25 -1.97
CA PHE A 213 -0.09 -22.53 -2.88
C PHE A 213 -0.64 -22.54 -4.32
N SER A 214 -1.11 -23.70 -4.78
CA SER A 214 -1.71 -23.82 -6.12
C SER A 214 -2.96 -22.97 -6.27
N LYS A 215 -3.85 -22.96 -5.26
CA LYS A 215 -5.04 -22.09 -5.24
C LYS A 215 -4.66 -20.61 -5.28
N GLN A 216 -3.70 -20.19 -4.45
CA GLN A 216 -3.23 -18.80 -4.42
C GLN A 216 -2.61 -18.38 -5.75
N LYS A 217 -1.82 -19.26 -6.38
CA LYS A 217 -1.25 -19.03 -7.70
C LYS A 217 -2.35 -18.83 -8.75
N THR A 218 -3.35 -19.71 -8.80
CA THR A 218 -4.47 -19.59 -9.75
C THR A 218 -5.30 -18.34 -9.49
N ASP A 219 -5.60 -17.99 -8.23
CA ASP A 219 -6.30 -16.75 -7.89
C ASP A 219 -5.55 -15.51 -8.38
N PHE A 220 -4.23 -15.46 -8.10
CA PHE A 220 -3.36 -14.39 -8.58
C PHE A 220 -3.37 -14.30 -10.11
N GLU A 221 -3.19 -15.41 -10.83
CA GLU A 221 -3.20 -15.44 -12.29
C GLU A 221 -4.54 -14.95 -12.86
N ASN A 222 -5.66 -15.33 -12.25
CA ASN A 222 -7.00 -14.91 -12.67
C ASN A 222 -7.21 -13.41 -12.45
N ARG A 223 -6.84 -12.89 -11.27
CA ARG A 223 -6.92 -11.46 -10.95
C ARG A 223 -6.02 -10.63 -11.85
N PHE A 224 -4.82 -11.11 -12.14
CA PHE A 224 -3.88 -10.44 -13.05
C PHE A 224 -4.43 -10.43 -14.49
N LYS A 225 -4.98 -11.54 -14.98
CA LYS A 225 -5.65 -11.58 -16.30
C LYS A 225 -6.83 -10.63 -16.39
N ALA A 226 -7.68 -10.59 -15.36
CA ALA A 226 -8.83 -9.68 -15.30
C ALA A 226 -8.39 -8.22 -15.36
N LEU A 227 -7.36 -7.85 -14.58
CA LEU A 227 -6.76 -6.51 -14.64
C LEU A 227 -6.26 -6.17 -16.05
N LEU A 228 -5.58 -7.11 -16.70
CA LEU A 228 -5.06 -6.91 -18.05
C LEU A 228 -6.19 -6.72 -19.08
N THR A 229 -7.29 -7.46 -18.94
CA THR A 229 -8.49 -7.28 -19.78
C THR A 229 -9.13 -5.91 -19.57
N THR A 230 -9.25 -5.45 -18.33
CA THR A 230 -9.77 -4.10 -18.04
C THR A 230 -8.88 -3.03 -18.66
N LEU A 231 -7.55 -3.10 -18.46
CA LEU A 231 -6.61 -2.14 -19.04
C LEU A 231 -6.66 -2.12 -20.57
N GLN A 232 -6.85 -3.28 -21.19
CA GLN A 232 -7.01 -3.37 -22.65
C GLN A 232 -8.30 -2.71 -23.12
N SER A 233 -9.41 -2.92 -22.40
CA SER A 233 -10.70 -2.26 -22.69
C SER A 233 -10.58 -0.75 -22.57
N ASP A 234 -10.00 -0.26 -21.47
CA ASP A 234 -9.82 1.18 -21.23
C ASP A 234 -8.96 1.81 -22.33
N TYR A 235 -7.90 1.11 -22.76
CA TYR A 235 -7.06 1.54 -23.88
C TYR A 235 -7.84 1.61 -25.20
N ASP A 236 -8.66 0.61 -25.50
CA ASP A 236 -9.45 0.58 -26.73
C ASP A 236 -10.53 1.67 -26.74
N ASP A 237 -11.17 1.93 -25.60
CA ASP A 237 -12.13 3.03 -25.43
C ASP A 237 -11.46 4.40 -25.60
N PHE A 238 -10.30 4.61 -24.97
CA PHE A 238 -9.52 5.84 -25.13
C PHE A 238 -9.09 6.05 -26.58
N LYS A 239 -8.65 4.99 -27.26
CA LYS A 239 -8.30 5.02 -28.68
C LYS A 239 -9.51 5.36 -29.55
N ALA A 240 -10.69 4.82 -29.25
CA ALA A 240 -11.92 5.14 -29.96
C ALA A 240 -12.32 6.62 -29.78
N LEU A 241 -12.17 7.16 -28.56
CA LEU A 241 -12.42 8.56 -28.27
C LEU A 241 -11.49 9.48 -29.08
N ILE A 242 -10.18 9.22 -29.07
CA ILE A 242 -9.22 10.00 -29.88
C ILE A 242 -9.58 9.95 -31.37
N ASN A 243 -9.91 8.78 -31.90
CA ASN A 243 -10.26 8.65 -33.32
C ASN A 243 -11.52 9.44 -33.67
N LYS A 244 -12.50 9.44 -32.77
CA LYS A 244 -13.72 10.25 -32.92
C LYS A 244 -13.38 11.74 -32.91
N ASP A 245 -12.61 12.22 -31.95
CA ASP A 245 -12.24 13.64 -31.85
C ASP A 245 -11.45 14.11 -33.08
N VAL A 246 -10.54 13.28 -33.59
CA VAL A 246 -9.80 13.56 -34.83
C VAL A 246 -10.74 13.64 -36.04
N ALA A 247 -11.73 12.75 -36.13
CA ALA A 247 -12.72 12.77 -37.21
C ALA A 247 -13.61 14.03 -37.15
N ASP A 248 -14.07 14.41 -35.95
CA ASP A 248 -14.86 15.61 -35.73
C ASP A 248 -14.05 16.88 -36.05
N PHE A 249 -12.76 16.91 -35.70
CA PHE A 249 -11.85 18.00 -36.04
C PHE A 249 -11.62 18.13 -37.55
N ASN A 250 -11.40 17.02 -38.24
CA ASN A 250 -11.26 17.01 -39.71
C ASN A 250 -12.53 17.52 -40.40
N THR A 251 -13.71 17.11 -39.91
CA THR A 251 -14.99 17.62 -40.42
C THR A 251 -15.11 19.14 -40.25
N SER A 252 -14.65 19.67 -39.13
CA SER A 252 -14.62 21.11 -38.87
C SER A 252 -13.64 21.85 -39.78
N LEU A 253 -12.47 21.27 -40.04
CA LEU A 253 -11.49 21.79 -40.99
C LEU A 253 -12.04 21.84 -42.41
N ASP A 254 -12.70 20.77 -42.87
CA ASP A 254 -13.33 20.71 -44.20
C ASP A 254 -14.41 21.80 -44.35
N SER A 255 -15.19 22.05 -43.29
CA SER A 255 -16.18 23.13 -43.27
C SER A 255 -15.54 24.52 -43.38
N LEU A 256 -14.42 24.74 -42.69
CA LEU A 256 -13.67 26.00 -42.78
C LEU A 256 -13.07 26.21 -44.18
N ASP A 257 -12.55 25.16 -44.80
CA ASP A 257 -12.01 25.22 -46.16
C ASP A 257 -13.10 25.57 -47.19
N ALA A 258 -14.29 24.96 -47.05
CA ALA A 258 -15.45 25.31 -47.87
C ALA A 258 -15.87 26.78 -47.70
N GLN A 259 -15.88 27.30 -46.46
CA GLN A 259 -16.18 28.71 -46.19
C GLN A 259 -15.11 29.64 -46.77
N ALA A 260 -13.83 29.29 -46.67
CA ALA A 260 -12.73 30.07 -47.26
C ALA A 260 -12.85 30.13 -48.79
N THR A 261 -13.23 29.01 -49.42
CA THR A 261 -13.50 28.93 -50.85
C THR A 261 -14.67 29.83 -51.26
N ASP A 262 -15.77 29.84 -50.52
CA ASP A 262 -16.91 30.73 -50.78
C ASP A 262 -16.52 32.22 -50.68
N VAL A 263 -15.76 32.60 -49.64
CA VAL A 263 -15.25 33.96 -49.48
C VAL A 263 -14.35 34.36 -50.65
N LYS A 264 -13.45 33.46 -51.08
CA LYS A 264 -12.59 33.70 -52.24
C LYS A 264 -13.41 33.93 -53.51
N ASN A 265 -14.42 33.10 -53.76
CA ASN A 265 -15.30 33.24 -54.92
C ASN A 265 -16.06 34.58 -54.91
N LYS A 266 -16.55 35.00 -53.74
CA LYS A 266 -17.20 36.31 -53.56
C LYS A 266 -16.23 37.46 -53.82
N TYR A 267 -14.99 37.36 -53.33
CA TYR A 267 -13.95 38.34 -53.60
C TYR A 267 -13.64 38.45 -55.10
N ASP A 268 -13.42 37.32 -55.77
CA ASP A 268 -13.12 37.28 -57.21
C ASP A 268 -14.27 37.89 -58.03
N ALA A 269 -15.53 37.60 -57.66
CA ALA A 269 -16.71 38.19 -58.28
C ALA A 269 -16.78 39.71 -58.09
N LEU A 270 -16.53 40.21 -56.87
CA LEU A 270 -16.47 41.64 -56.59
C LEU A 270 -15.37 42.32 -57.40
N LYS A 271 -14.19 41.70 -57.46
CA LYS A 271 -13.05 42.23 -58.22
C LYS A 271 -13.38 42.37 -59.70
N ALA A 272 -14.05 41.38 -60.28
CA ALA A 272 -14.51 41.44 -61.68
C ALA A 272 -15.53 42.56 -61.92
N GLN A 273 -16.46 42.78 -60.97
CA GLN A 273 -17.42 43.88 -61.06
C GLN A 273 -16.71 45.24 -60.99
N LEU A 274 -15.74 45.40 -60.09
CA LEU A 274 -14.97 46.64 -59.95
C LEU A 274 -14.13 46.94 -61.19
N ASP A 275 -13.46 45.93 -61.77
CA ASP A 275 -12.70 46.08 -63.00
C ASP A 275 -13.59 46.51 -64.18
N SER A 276 -14.79 45.94 -64.27
CA SER A 276 -15.79 46.32 -65.28
C SER A 276 -16.23 47.78 -65.11
N ALA A 277 -16.48 48.21 -63.87
CA ALA A 277 -16.85 49.59 -63.58
C ALA A 277 -15.72 50.58 -63.91
N ALA A 278 -14.46 50.24 -63.61
CA ALA A 278 -13.30 51.08 -63.91
C ALA A 278 -13.07 51.28 -65.42
N GLN A 279 -13.33 50.26 -66.24
CA GLN A 279 -13.26 50.39 -67.71
C GLN A 279 -14.31 51.35 -68.26
N ASN A 280 -15.54 51.32 -67.71
CA ASN A 280 -16.61 52.23 -68.14
C ASN A 280 -16.30 53.71 -67.83
N VAL A 281 -15.48 54.01 -66.82
CA VAL A 281 -15.10 55.39 -66.47
C VAL A 281 -13.92 55.91 -67.31
N THR A 282 -13.02 55.04 -67.74
CA THR A 282 -11.78 55.45 -68.46
C THR A 282 -11.93 55.57 -69.99
N GLY A 283 -12.98 54.98 -70.57
CA GLY A 283 -13.22 54.95 -72.02
C GLY A 283 -14.11 56.06 -72.61
N VAL A 284 -14.80 56.86 -71.79
CA VAL A 284 -15.72 57.88 -72.31
C VAL A 284 -14.91 59.10 -72.79
N ARG A 285 -15.05 59.44 -74.07
CA ARG A 285 -14.69 60.78 -74.58
C ARG A 285 -15.68 61.77 -73.96
N THR A 286 -15.30 62.30 -72.82
CA THR A 286 -16.17 63.15 -72.01
C THR A 286 -16.31 64.52 -72.63
N ASN A 287 -17.52 65.08 -72.54
CA ASN A 287 -17.73 66.46 -72.91
C ASN A 287 -16.98 67.37 -71.93
N LEU A 288 -16.15 68.26 -72.46
CA LEU A 288 -15.34 69.19 -71.69
C LEU A 288 -16.04 70.52 -71.40
N LEU A 289 -17.20 70.76 -72.01
CA LEU A 289 -18.00 71.97 -71.81
C LEU A 289 -18.92 71.79 -70.61
N LEU A 290 -19.01 72.81 -69.75
CA LEU A 290 -20.02 72.90 -68.70
C LEU A 290 -21.28 73.59 -69.26
N ASN A 291 -22.44 73.31 -68.67
CA ASN A 291 -23.77 73.75 -69.06
C ASN A 291 -24.04 73.59 -70.55
N SER A 292 -23.67 72.45 -71.12
CA SER A 292 -23.65 72.26 -72.58
C SER A 292 -25.00 71.82 -73.18
N ASN A 293 -25.95 71.42 -72.32
CA ASN A 293 -27.37 71.26 -72.63
C ASN A 293 -28.16 72.55 -72.40
N PHE A 294 -27.52 73.61 -71.87
CA PHE A 294 -28.14 74.90 -71.57
C PHE A 294 -29.27 74.85 -70.52
N SER A 295 -29.36 73.78 -69.73
CA SER A 295 -30.45 73.63 -68.75
C SER A 295 -30.41 74.64 -67.62
N SER A 296 -29.24 75.22 -67.34
CA SER A 296 -29.07 76.37 -66.43
C SER A 296 -29.05 77.72 -67.17
N GLY A 297 -29.69 77.78 -68.34
CA GLY A 297 -29.71 78.98 -69.17
C GLY A 297 -28.38 79.20 -69.89
N LEU A 298 -27.95 80.47 -69.98
CA LEU A 298 -26.62 80.84 -70.52
C LEU A 298 -25.54 80.89 -69.44
N ASP A 299 -25.75 80.31 -68.26
CA ASP A 299 -24.72 80.25 -67.22
C ASP A 299 -23.47 79.55 -67.81
N HIS A 300 -22.30 80.19 -67.71
CA HIS A 300 -21.03 79.80 -68.37
C HIS A 300 -20.89 80.11 -69.88
N TRP A 301 -21.92 80.68 -70.50
CA TRP A 301 -21.90 81.12 -71.89
C TRP A 301 -22.03 82.65 -72.01
N THR A 302 -21.43 83.22 -73.04
CA THR A 302 -21.48 84.66 -73.33
C THR A 302 -21.86 84.87 -74.79
N ILE A 303 -22.64 85.90 -75.06
CA ILE A 303 -23.16 86.23 -76.39
C ILE A 303 -22.08 86.99 -77.18
N ASN A 304 -21.85 86.58 -78.43
CA ASN A 304 -21.12 87.37 -79.41
C ASN A 304 -22.11 88.06 -80.35
N THR A 305 -22.12 89.39 -80.33
CA THR A 305 -23.09 90.24 -81.05
C THR A 305 -22.80 90.39 -82.55
N GLY A 306 -21.77 89.71 -83.06
CA GLY A 306 -21.36 89.77 -84.46
C GLY A 306 -20.84 91.14 -84.91
N THR A 307 -20.50 91.26 -86.20
CA THR A 307 -19.91 92.49 -86.77
C THR A 307 -20.85 93.70 -86.76
N ASN A 308 -22.16 93.48 -86.88
CA ASN A 308 -23.18 94.54 -86.85
C ASN A 308 -23.65 94.89 -85.42
N SER A 309 -23.10 94.22 -84.39
CA SER A 309 -23.47 94.42 -82.98
C SER A 309 -24.95 94.21 -82.66
N ASP A 310 -25.65 93.40 -83.46
CA ASP A 310 -27.08 93.12 -83.34
C ASP A 310 -27.39 91.67 -82.97
N GLY A 311 -26.36 90.83 -82.83
CA GLY A 311 -26.47 89.44 -82.42
C GLY A 311 -27.08 89.25 -81.04
N LYS A 312 -28.08 88.38 -80.96
CA LYS A 312 -28.74 87.98 -79.71
C LYS A 312 -28.72 86.46 -79.59
N ALA A 313 -28.68 85.98 -78.36
CA ALA A 313 -28.87 84.58 -78.04
C ALA A 313 -29.79 84.47 -76.82
N MET A 314 -30.78 83.57 -76.88
CA MET A 314 -31.68 83.32 -75.77
C MET A 314 -31.95 81.83 -75.61
N VAL A 315 -32.11 81.40 -74.36
CA VAL A 315 -32.51 80.03 -74.05
C VAL A 315 -34.01 79.91 -74.31
N THR A 316 -34.39 78.90 -75.05
CA THR A 316 -35.77 78.58 -75.39
C THR A 316 -35.96 77.07 -75.36
N THR A 317 -37.20 76.64 -75.59
CA THR A 317 -37.55 75.23 -75.78
C THR A 317 -37.91 75.03 -77.24
N ASP A 318 -37.34 74.02 -77.87
CA ASP A 318 -37.70 73.69 -79.25
C ASP A 318 -38.95 72.81 -79.35
N SER A 319 -39.31 72.44 -80.57
CA SER A 319 -40.43 71.55 -80.90
C SER A 319 -40.34 70.17 -80.27
N ASP A 320 -39.13 69.74 -79.89
CA ASP A 320 -38.87 68.41 -79.33
C ASP A 320 -38.97 68.41 -77.79
N GLY A 321 -39.20 69.59 -77.19
CA GLY A 321 -39.22 69.79 -75.75
C GLY A 321 -37.84 69.97 -75.12
N ASP A 322 -36.78 70.00 -75.94
CA ASP A 322 -35.41 70.16 -75.46
C ASP A 322 -35.09 71.64 -75.22
N THR A 323 -34.21 71.89 -74.25
CA THR A 323 -33.61 73.22 -74.05
C THR A 323 -32.62 73.50 -75.18
N CYS A 324 -32.79 74.63 -75.86
CA CYS A 324 -31.91 75.06 -76.94
C CYS A 324 -31.62 76.56 -76.84
N ILE A 325 -30.61 77.03 -77.57
CA ILE A 325 -30.32 78.45 -77.72
C ILE A 325 -30.77 78.91 -79.10
N HIS A 326 -31.59 79.94 -79.13
CA HIS A 326 -31.97 80.65 -80.36
C HIS A 326 -31.03 81.85 -80.57
N ILE A 327 -30.30 81.85 -81.67
CA ILE A 327 -29.31 82.86 -82.06
C ILE A 327 -29.85 83.63 -83.28
N THR A 328 -29.96 84.94 -83.15
CA THR A 328 -30.43 85.82 -84.23
C THR A 328 -29.47 86.99 -84.47
N GLY A 329 -29.34 87.47 -85.70
CA GLY A 329 -28.58 88.69 -86.04
C GLY A 329 -28.42 88.90 -87.54
N THR A 330 -27.73 89.97 -87.95
CA THR A 330 -27.50 90.26 -89.39
C THR A 330 -26.02 90.35 -89.76
N GLY A 331 -25.12 90.49 -88.79
CA GLY A 331 -23.66 90.50 -89.01
C GLY A 331 -23.00 89.13 -89.10
N ASP A 332 -21.71 89.12 -89.42
CA ASP A 332 -20.87 87.92 -89.37
C ASP A 332 -20.54 87.53 -87.93
N ALA A 333 -20.32 86.25 -87.70
CA ALA A 333 -19.92 85.65 -86.43
C ALA A 333 -20.89 85.86 -85.24
N ASN A 334 -22.20 85.90 -85.49
CA ASN A 334 -23.21 85.89 -84.42
C ASN A 334 -23.24 84.54 -83.69
N GLY A 335 -23.30 84.55 -82.36
CA GLY A 335 -23.46 83.30 -81.59
C GLY A 335 -23.04 83.39 -80.13
N ILE A 336 -22.46 82.31 -79.60
CA ILE A 336 -22.09 82.20 -78.19
C ILE A 336 -20.67 81.65 -77.99
N TYR A 337 -20.08 81.91 -76.83
CA TYR A 337 -18.77 81.38 -76.44
C TYR A 337 -18.70 81.11 -74.93
N CYS A 338 -17.79 80.24 -74.50
CA CYS A 338 -17.57 79.96 -73.06
C CYS A 338 -16.08 79.97 -72.70
N LEU A 339 -15.77 80.39 -71.46
CA LEU A 339 -14.42 80.63 -70.95
C LEU A 339 -14.29 80.42 -69.43
N PRO A 340 -13.15 79.88 -68.95
CA PRO A 340 -12.15 79.11 -69.68
C PRO A 340 -12.59 77.64 -69.84
N VAL A 341 -12.35 77.02 -71.00
CA VAL A 341 -12.60 75.57 -71.16
C VAL A 341 -11.35 74.77 -70.72
N PRO A 342 -11.49 73.73 -69.87
CA PRO A 342 -10.37 72.92 -69.41
C PRO A 342 -9.81 72.05 -70.54
N PHE A 343 -8.64 72.44 -71.08
CA PHE A 343 -8.01 71.75 -72.21
C PHE A 343 -6.48 71.71 -72.08
N ASN A 344 -5.87 70.57 -72.47
CA ASN A 344 -4.42 70.35 -72.48
C ASN A 344 -3.84 70.57 -73.88
N GLN A 345 -2.77 71.35 -73.96
CA GLN A 345 -2.09 71.75 -75.20
C GLN A 345 -1.69 70.53 -76.07
N ASN A 346 -1.74 70.68 -77.40
CA ASN A 346 -1.35 69.68 -78.42
C ASN A 346 -2.31 68.50 -78.66
N GLN A 347 -3.46 68.43 -77.98
CA GLN A 347 -4.46 67.39 -78.24
C GLN A 347 -5.36 67.76 -79.43
N VAL A 348 -5.65 66.79 -80.29
CA VAL A 348 -6.72 66.93 -81.29
C VAL A 348 -8.05 66.90 -80.55
N THR A 349 -8.95 67.82 -80.86
CA THR A 349 -10.30 67.88 -80.30
C THR A 349 -11.32 67.97 -81.39
N THR A 350 -12.49 67.41 -81.12
CA THR A 350 -13.66 67.59 -81.95
C THR A 350 -14.69 68.39 -81.19
N SER A 351 -15.20 69.43 -81.83
CA SER A 351 -16.27 70.28 -81.34
C SER A 351 -17.51 69.96 -82.15
N SER A 352 -18.67 69.80 -81.52
CA SER A 352 -19.92 69.60 -82.25
C SER A 352 -21.11 70.21 -81.53
N VAL A 353 -22.17 70.46 -82.30
CA VAL A 353 -23.46 70.94 -81.80
C VAL A 353 -24.54 70.48 -82.77
N MET A 354 -25.76 70.30 -82.28
CA MET A 354 -26.93 70.10 -83.13
C MET A 354 -27.49 71.47 -83.49
N ALA A 355 -27.61 71.80 -84.78
CA ALA A 355 -28.10 73.09 -85.23
C ALA A 355 -29.18 72.98 -86.33
N LYS A 356 -30.14 73.90 -86.32
CA LYS A 356 -31.12 74.12 -87.40
C LYS A 356 -31.40 75.61 -87.61
N GLY A 357 -31.91 75.99 -88.76
CA GLY A 357 -32.31 77.36 -89.09
C GLY A 357 -31.57 77.96 -90.29
N ILE A 358 -31.48 79.30 -90.32
CA ILE A 358 -30.90 80.08 -91.41
C ILE A 358 -29.55 80.65 -90.97
N GLY A 359 -28.48 80.19 -91.60
CA GLY A 359 -27.11 80.64 -91.34
C GLY A 359 -26.09 79.67 -91.92
N THR A 360 -24.82 80.06 -91.91
CA THR A 360 -23.69 79.16 -92.22
C THR A 360 -22.69 79.14 -91.08
N ILE A 361 -21.96 78.03 -90.94
CA ILE A 361 -20.96 77.87 -89.88
C ILE A 361 -19.83 78.87 -90.09
N ASN A 362 -19.62 79.77 -89.13
CA ASN A 362 -18.41 80.59 -89.08
C ASN A 362 -17.31 79.83 -88.34
N CYS A 363 -17.58 79.40 -87.10
CA CYS A 363 -16.61 78.74 -86.25
C CYS A 363 -17.31 77.92 -85.16
N ILE A 364 -16.93 76.65 -85.02
CA ILE A 364 -17.37 75.80 -83.91
C ILE A 364 -16.14 75.14 -83.31
N GLY A 365 -15.75 75.53 -82.11
CA GLY A 365 -14.52 75.06 -81.47
C GLY A 365 -13.65 76.22 -81.00
N PHE A 366 -12.33 76.15 -81.18
CA PHE A 366 -11.43 77.17 -80.61
C PHE A 366 -11.27 78.41 -81.50
N LYS A 367 -11.58 79.60 -80.95
CA LYS A 367 -11.43 80.88 -81.66
C LYS A 367 -10.00 81.06 -82.22
N TYR A 368 -9.90 81.58 -83.46
CA TYR A 368 -8.65 81.90 -84.16
C TYR A 368 -7.79 80.71 -84.61
N LYS A 369 -8.39 79.54 -84.87
CA LYS A 369 -7.67 78.36 -85.38
C LYS A 369 -8.19 77.94 -86.75
N SER A 370 -7.29 77.42 -87.57
CA SER A 370 -7.66 76.68 -88.77
C SER A 370 -8.44 75.44 -88.34
N GLN A 371 -9.69 75.36 -88.77
CA GLN A 371 -10.64 74.32 -88.42
C GLN A 371 -11.12 73.65 -89.70
N SER A 372 -11.24 72.32 -89.66
CA SER A 372 -12.02 71.62 -90.68
C SER A 372 -13.45 71.53 -90.18
N ASN A 373 -14.32 72.37 -90.73
CA ASN A 373 -15.74 72.37 -90.39
C ASN A 373 -16.43 71.20 -91.13
N PHE A 374 -17.39 70.58 -90.46
CA PHE A 374 -18.22 69.53 -91.05
C PHE A 374 -19.70 69.76 -90.75
N GLY A 375 -20.54 69.17 -91.60
CA GLY A 375 -22.00 69.30 -91.55
C GLY A 375 -22.51 70.60 -92.18
N THR A 376 -23.81 70.64 -92.41
CA THR A 376 -24.54 71.81 -92.92
C THR A 376 -25.73 72.08 -92.02
N ILE A 377 -26.16 73.34 -91.96
CA ILE A 377 -27.36 73.72 -91.20
C ILE A 377 -28.57 73.48 -92.11
N SER A 378 -29.51 72.66 -91.66
CA SER A 378 -30.82 72.51 -92.30
C SER A 378 -31.78 73.55 -91.73
N THR A 379 -32.67 74.09 -92.57
CA THR A 379 -33.70 75.05 -92.13
C THR A 379 -34.79 74.38 -91.30
N GLU A 380 -35.00 73.07 -91.44
CA GLU A 380 -36.15 72.37 -90.86
C GLU A 380 -35.76 71.44 -89.70
N SER A 381 -34.62 70.74 -89.81
CA SER A 381 -34.23 69.67 -88.88
C SER A 381 -32.86 69.92 -88.28
N TYR A 382 -32.69 69.52 -87.01
CA TYR A 382 -31.38 69.58 -86.37
C TYR A 382 -30.39 68.67 -87.08
N SER A 383 -29.27 69.26 -87.48
CA SER A 383 -28.15 68.57 -88.11
C SER A 383 -26.92 68.72 -87.23
N LYS A 384 -26.15 67.64 -87.08
CA LYS A 384 -24.90 67.67 -86.34
C LYS A 384 -23.86 68.42 -87.16
N ILE A 385 -23.36 69.50 -86.60
CA ILE A 385 -22.32 70.34 -87.20
C ILE A 385 -21.16 70.49 -86.23
N GLY A 386 -19.98 70.82 -86.72
CA GLY A 386 -18.83 70.94 -85.85
C GLY A 386 -17.53 71.22 -86.56
N SER A 387 -16.44 71.08 -85.82
CA SER A 387 -15.10 71.09 -86.39
C SER A 387 -14.13 70.17 -85.64
N THR A 388 -13.09 69.75 -86.35
CA THR A 388 -11.94 69.10 -85.73
C THR A 388 -10.73 70.03 -85.84
N THR A 389 -10.04 70.23 -84.71
CA THR A 389 -8.86 71.11 -84.65
C THR A 389 -7.86 70.60 -83.61
N GLN A 390 -6.58 70.93 -83.78
CA GLN A 390 -5.55 70.67 -82.79
C GLN A 390 -5.39 71.92 -81.91
N GLY A 391 -5.60 71.77 -80.61
CA GLY A 391 -5.52 72.90 -79.70
C GLY A 391 -4.07 73.40 -79.54
N ALA A 392 -3.86 74.70 -79.76
CA ALA A 392 -2.57 75.37 -79.67
C ALA A 392 -2.55 76.43 -78.54
N THR A 393 -1.36 76.87 -78.14
CA THR A 393 -1.11 77.78 -77.01
C THR A 393 -1.98 79.05 -77.06
N GLY A 394 -2.66 79.36 -75.94
CA GLY A 394 -3.26 80.67 -75.66
C GLY A 394 -4.78 80.84 -75.84
N SER A 395 -5.46 80.06 -76.70
CA SER A 395 -6.93 80.18 -76.88
C SER A 395 -7.69 79.20 -75.99
N LYS A 396 -8.34 79.69 -74.92
CA LYS A 396 -9.26 78.89 -74.06
C LYS A 396 -10.73 79.06 -74.44
N ASN A 397 -10.99 79.67 -75.60
CA ASN A 397 -12.29 80.16 -76.04
C ASN A 397 -12.95 79.14 -76.95
N PHE A 398 -13.88 78.37 -76.40
CA PHE A 398 -14.80 77.60 -77.22
C PHE A 398 -15.90 78.52 -77.74
N VAL A 399 -16.17 78.48 -79.03
CA VAL A 399 -17.12 79.35 -79.72
C VAL A 399 -18.06 78.54 -80.59
N ILE A 400 -19.28 79.04 -80.78
CA ILE A 400 -20.25 78.58 -81.76
C ILE A 400 -20.77 79.84 -82.45
N TYR A 401 -20.26 80.12 -83.64
CA TYR A 401 -20.56 81.31 -84.42
C TYR A 401 -21.11 80.98 -85.81
N PHE A 402 -22.00 81.83 -86.28
CA PHE A 402 -22.68 81.72 -87.56
C PHE A 402 -22.54 83.01 -88.38
N ASN A 403 -22.48 82.86 -89.69
CA ASN A 403 -22.57 83.95 -90.67
C ASN A 403 -23.98 83.98 -91.29
N PRO A 404 -24.45 85.17 -91.71
CA PRO A 404 -25.79 85.36 -92.24
C PRO A 404 -25.93 84.72 -93.63
N VAL A 405 -27.12 84.22 -93.94
CA VAL A 405 -27.54 83.85 -95.30
C VAL A 405 -28.60 84.85 -95.71
N ASN A 406 -28.41 85.54 -96.84
CA ASN A 406 -29.27 86.64 -97.29
C ASN A 406 -29.50 87.72 -96.22
N GLY A 407 -28.47 88.03 -95.43
CA GLY A 407 -28.52 89.07 -94.39
C GLY A 407 -29.15 88.64 -93.06
N VAL A 408 -29.46 87.34 -92.87
CA VAL A 408 -30.10 86.84 -91.65
C VAL A 408 -29.32 85.66 -91.06
N VAL A 409 -29.03 85.73 -89.76
CA VAL A 409 -28.76 84.60 -88.87
C VAL A 409 -30.02 84.37 -88.05
N ASP A 410 -30.55 83.17 -88.10
CA ASP A 410 -31.68 82.68 -87.29
C ASP A 410 -31.46 81.18 -87.06
N VAL A 411 -30.65 80.83 -86.05
CA VAL A 411 -30.16 79.47 -85.82
C VAL A 411 -30.51 79.01 -84.40
N TYR A 412 -31.04 77.81 -84.29
CA TYR A 412 -31.25 77.12 -83.01
C TYR A 412 -30.14 76.10 -82.81
N ILE A 413 -29.57 76.07 -81.60
CA ILE A 413 -28.52 75.11 -81.24
C ILE A 413 -28.85 74.37 -79.94
N LYS A 414 -28.53 73.08 -79.88
CA LYS A 414 -28.56 72.28 -78.64
C LYS A 414 -27.40 71.29 -78.60
N PHE A 415 -27.12 70.76 -77.42
CA PHE A 415 -26.14 69.69 -77.22
C PHE A 415 -24.73 70.06 -77.68
N ALA A 416 -24.23 71.20 -77.21
CA ALA A 416 -22.86 71.60 -77.49
C ALA A 416 -21.88 70.58 -76.89
N LYS A 417 -20.81 70.24 -77.62
CA LYS A 417 -19.84 69.26 -77.16
C LYS A 417 -18.43 69.66 -77.57
N LEU A 418 -17.49 69.51 -76.65
CA LEU A 418 -16.06 69.50 -76.92
C LEU A 418 -15.49 68.20 -76.37
N GLU A 419 -14.80 67.42 -77.20
CA GLU A 419 -14.23 66.14 -76.78
C GLU A 419 -12.80 65.96 -77.31
N LYS A 420 -12.04 65.11 -76.62
CA LYS A 420 -10.69 64.72 -77.05
C LYS A 420 -10.75 63.71 -78.18
N GLY A 421 -9.91 63.89 -79.18
CA GLY A 421 -9.77 63.05 -80.36
C GLY A 421 -10.42 63.63 -81.62
N PRO A 422 -10.21 63.00 -82.79
CA PRO A 422 -10.58 63.53 -84.11
C PRO A 422 -12.02 63.21 -84.56
N THR A 423 -12.82 62.56 -83.70
CA THR A 423 -14.12 62.01 -84.06
C THR A 423 -15.18 62.55 -83.12
N ALA A 424 -16.27 63.07 -83.67
CA ALA A 424 -17.42 63.52 -82.92
C ALA A 424 -18.25 62.31 -82.45
N THR A 425 -18.42 62.12 -81.16
CA THR A 425 -19.30 61.09 -80.56
C THR A 425 -20.67 61.69 -80.22
N ASP A 426 -21.63 60.86 -79.86
CA ASP A 426 -22.97 61.31 -79.45
C ASP A 426 -22.90 62.18 -78.19
N TYR A 427 -23.91 63.03 -78.00
CA TYR A 427 -23.91 64.01 -76.92
C TYR A 427 -23.79 63.34 -75.54
N SER A 428 -22.98 63.94 -74.66
CA SER A 428 -22.89 63.59 -73.25
C SER A 428 -22.69 64.85 -72.41
N LEU A 429 -23.13 64.81 -71.14
CA LEU A 429 -22.86 65.88 -70.18
C LEU A 429 -21.39 65.90 -69.76
N ASN A 430 -20.96 67.01 -69.16
CA ASN A 430 -19.66 67.06 -68.51
C ASN A 430 -19.61 66.06 -67.34
N PRO A 431 -18.51 65.31 -67.13
CA PRO A 431 -18.38 64.44 -65.96
C PRO A 431 -18.54 65.16 -64.63
N LEU A 432 -18.16 66.44 -64.55
CA LEU A 432 -18.37 67.27 -63.35
C LEU A 432 -19.85 67.53 -63.07
N GLU A 433 -20.70 67.51 -64.10
CA GLU A 433 -22.15 67.67 -63.97
C GLU A 433 -22.84 66.33 -63.67
N ILE A 434 -22.23 65.21 -64.10
CA ILE A 434 -22.69 63.85 -63.78
C ILE A 434 -22.38 63.51 -62.32
N ALA A 435 -21.23 63.96 -61.79
CA ALA A 435 -20.81 63.68 -60.41
C ALA A 435 -21.71 64.33 -59.33
N THR A 436 -22.46 65.38 -59.67
CA THR A 436 -23.40 66.06 -58.78
C THR A 436 -24.82 65.48 -58.80
N ASP A 437 -25.14 64.65 -59.79
CA ASP A 437 -26.39 63.89 -59.79
C ASP A 437 -26.19 62.69 -58.86
N GLY A 438 -26.87 62.68 -57.71
CA GLY A 438 -26.73 61.66 -56.65
C GLY A 438 -27.00 60.21 -57.10
N SER A 439 -27.28 59.98 -58.38
CA SER A 439 -27.39 58.67 -59.04
C SER A 439 -26.12 57.83 -58.91
N VAL A 440 -24.92 58.41 -59.04
CA VAL A 440 -23.66 57.65 -58.84
C VAL A 440 -23.49 57.22 -57.39
N GLN A 441 -23.79 58.13 -56.45
CA GLN A 441 -23.71 57.83 -55.02
C GLN A 441 -24.75 56.78 -54.61
N THR A 442 -25.96 56.89 -55.15
CA THR A 442 -27.04 55.91 -54.95
C THR A 442 -26.69 54.54 -55.55
N ALA A 443 -26.08 54.48 -56.74
CA ALA A 443 -25.64 53.24 -57.34
C ALA A 443 -24.54 52.54 -56.53
N ILE A 444 -23.60 53.33 -55.97
CA ILE A 444 -22.56 52.82 -55.07
C ILE A 444 -23.18 52.29 -53.77
N THR A 445 -24.09 53.05 -53.13
CA THR A 445 -24.78 52.61 -51.91
C THR A 445 -25.60 51.35 -52.14
N ASN A 446 -26.38 51.28 -53.23
CA ASN A 446 -27.18 50.10 -53.56
C ASN A 446 -26.32 48.87 -53.87
N ALA A 447 -25.16 49.05 -54.49
CA ALA A 447 -24.22 47.95 -54.73
C ALA A 447 -23.61 47.42 -53.42
N LEU A 448 -23.32 48.32 -52.46
CA LEU A 448 -22.82 47.95 -51.14
C LEU A 448 -23.89 47.25 -50.28
N ASP A 449 -25.14 47.73 -50.30
CA ASP A 449 -26.26 47.13 -49.55
C ASP A 449 -26.66 45.76 -50.12
N LYS A 450 -26.64 45.60 -51.46
CA LYS A 450 -27.00 44.33 -52.12
C LYS A 450 -25.93 43.25 -51.98
N ALA A 451 -24.70 43.63 -51.69
CA ALA A 451 -23.59 42.70 -51.54
C ALA A 451 -23.57 41.98 -50.18
N ASP A 452 -24.48 42.33 -49.25
CA ASP A 452 -24.70 41.63 -47.97
C ASP A 452 -23.39 41.37 -47.21
N TYR A 453 -22.54 42.40 -47.13
CA TYR A 453 -21.30 42.31 -46.38
C TYR A 453 -21.62 42.29 -44.89
N SER A 454 -21.43 41.12 -44.27
CA SER A 454 -21.37 41.03 -42.80
C SER A 454 -20.39 42.09 -42.30
N THR A 455 -20.89 43.02 -41.49
CA THR A 455 -20.06 44.09 -40.93
C THR A 455 -18.88 43.50 -40.16
N ALA A 456 -17.78 44.26 -39.97
CA ALA A 456 -16.67 43.80 -39.12
C ALA A 456 -17.18 43.31 -37.74
N ALA A 457 -18.22 43.97 -37.22
CA ALA A 457 -18.90 43.56 -35.99
C ALA A 457 -19.61 42.19 -36.08
N GLU A 458 -20.15 41.80 -37.23
CA GLU A 458 -20.73 40.46 -37.43
C GLU A 458 -19.67 39.37 -37.58
N VAL A 459 -18.57 39.67 -38.26
CA VAL A 459 -17.42 38.77 -38.34
C VAL A 459 -16.83 38.55 -36.95
N ASP A 460 -16.59 39.62 -36.19
CA ASP A 460 -16.11 39.55 -34.81
C ASP A 460 -17.09 38.80 -33.90
N LYS A 461 -18.40 38.99 -34.06
CA LYS A 461 -19.42 38.25 -33.32
C LYS A 461 -19.42 36.76 -33.66
N LYS A 462 -19.26 36.39 -34.94
CA LYS A 462 -19.14 34.98 -35.37
C LYS A 462 -17.86 34.33 -34.85
N ILE A 463 -16.73 35.05 -34.89
CA ILE A 463 -15.46 34.59 -34.32
C ILE A 463 -15.59 34.41 -32.81
N ALA A 464 -16.14 35.40 -32.08
CA ALA A 464 -16.33 35.31 -30.64
C ALA A 464 -17.28 34.17 -30.25
N THR A 465 -18.34 33.94 -31.03
CA THR A 465 -19.27 32.82 -30.84
C THR A 465 -18.56 31.48 -31.09
N GLY A 466 -17.80 31.36 -32.18
CA GLY A 466 -17.05 30.14 -32.51
C GLY A 466 -15.95 29.82 -31.48
N VAL A 467 -15.20 30.83 -31.02
CA VAL A 467 -14.21 30.70 -29.94
C VAL A 467 -14.90 30.32 -28.62
N GLY A 468 -16.04 30.92 -28.29
CA GLY A 468 -16.82 30.58 -27.11
C GLY A 468 -17.35 29.15 -27.14
N GLN A 469 -17.85 28.69 -28.30
CA GLN A 469 -18.32 27.33 -28.51
C GLN A 469 -17.16 26.32 -28.43
N ALA A 470 -16.03 26.59 -29.07
CA ALA A 470 -14.84 25.75 -29.01
C ALA A 470 -14.28 25.65 -27.59
N LYS A 471 -14.24 26.77 -26.85
CA LYS A 471 -13.84 26.78 -25.44
C LYS A 471 -14.81 25.97 -24.57
N THR A 472 -16.12 26.16 -24.74
CA THR A 472 -17.14 25.42 -24.01
C THR A 472 -17.07 23.92 -24.32
N TYR A 473 -16.87 23.55 -25.58
CA TYR A 473 -16.68 22.16 -26.00
C TYR A 473 -15.43 21.56 -25.35
N ALA A 474 -14.28 22.24 -25.42
CA ALA A 474 -13.05 21.78 -24.79
C ALA A 474 -13.18 21.66 -23.26
N GLU A 475 -13.80 22.64 -22.59
CA GLU A 475 -14.06 22.58 -21.15
C GLU A 475 -14.98 21.43 -20.79
N GLN A 476 -16.04 21.18 -21.57
CA GLN A 476 -16.96 20.08 -21.35
C GLN A 476 -16.32 18.73 -21.65
N SER A 477 -15.54 18.59 -22.74
CA SER A 477 -14.78 17.37 -23.04
C SER A 477 -13.75 17.07 -21.96
N ILE A 478 -13.03 18.08 -21.44
CA ILE A 478 -12.13 17.91 -20.29
C ILE A 478 -12.94 17.48 -19.05
N LYS A 479 -14.09 18.09 -18.79
CA LYS A 479 -14.97 17.71 -17.68
C LYS A 479 -15.55 16.31 -17.82
N ASP A 480 -15.89 15.90 -19.03
CA ASP A 480 -16.43 14.57 -19.32
C ASP A 480 -15.31 13.54 -19.27
N ILE A 481 -14.09 13.86 -19.69
CA ILE A 481 -12.92 12.98 -19.49
C ILE A 481 -12.58 12.85 -18.00
N ILE A 482 -12.62 13.95 -17.24
CA ILE A 482 -12.37 13.95 -15.78
C ILE A 482 -13.53 13.32 -15.00
N GLY A 483 -14.77 13.52 -15.43
CA GLY A 483 -15.99 13.13 -14.71
C GLY A 483 -16.60 11.80 -15.17
N ALA A 484 -16.32 11.37 -16.40
CA ALA A 484 -16.55 10.01 -16.88
C ALA A 484 -15.33 9.12 -16.64
N ALA A 485 -14.26 9.65 -16.03
CA ALA A 485 -13.34 8.81 -15.30
C ALA A 485 -14.19 7.99 -14.31
N PRO A 486 -14.27 6.66 -14.44
CA PRO A 486 -15.01 5.82 -13.50
C PRO A 486 -14.60 6.19 -12.08
N ALA A 487 -15.47 6.02 -11.08
CA ALA A 487 -15.11 6.30 -9.67
C ALA A 487 -13.81 5.59 -9.23
N THR A 488 -13.38 4.55 -9.96
CA THR A 488 -12.10 3.86 -9.84
C THR A 488 -10.90 4.55 -10.51
N LEU A 489 -11.05 5.73 -11.10
CA LEU A 489 -10.01 6.55 -11.75
C LEU A 489 -9.92 7.99 -11.18
N ASP A 490 -10.74 8.35 -10.17
CA ASP A 490 -10.31 9.28 -9.11
C ASP A 490 -9.22 8.65 -8.22
N THR A 491 -8.44 7.71 -8.77
CA THR A 491 -7.55 6.86 -7.98
C THR A 491 -6.36 7.60 -7.45
N ILE A 492 -5.86 8.67 -8.10
CA ILE A 492 -4.75 9.42 -7.49
C ILE A 492 -5.28 10.26 -6.31
N GLY A 493 -6.46 10.86 -6.43
CA GLY A 493 -7.12 11.58 -5.35
C GLY A 493 -7.55 10.65 -4.21
N GLU A 494 -8.27 9.59 -4.53
CA GLU A 494 -8.73 8.56 -3.59
C GLU A 494 -7.60 7.69 -3.02
N LEU A 495 -6.52 7.37 -3.76
CA LEU A 495 -5.32 6.75 -3.17
C LEU A 495 -4.60 7.73 -2.27
N ALA A 496 -4.46 9.01 -2.65
CA ALA A 496 -3.86 10.01 -1.78
C ALA A 496 -4.69 10.17 -0.48
N ASP A 497 -6.02 10.22 -0.59
CA ASP A 497 -6.94 10.30 0.54
C ASP A 497 -7.00 8.99 1.35
N ALA A 498 -6.95 7.82 0.72
CA ALA A 498 -6.95 6.52 1.39
C ALA A 498 -5.62 6.27 2.11
N VAL A 499 -4.49 6.65 1.51
CA VAL A 499 -3.16 6.64 2.17
C VAL A 499 -3.12 7.66 3.30
N THR A 500 -3.76 8.83 3.14
CA THR A 500 -3.84 9.86 4.18
C THR A 500 -4.78 9.48 5.33
N LYS A 501 -5.93 8.85 5.06
CA LYS A 501 -6.87 8.33 6.07
C LYS A 501 -6.35 7.06 6.76
N ASN A 502 -5.59 6.23 6.05
CA ASN A 502 -4.98 5.01 6.59
C ASN A 502 -3.53 5.24 7.02
N LYS A 503 -3.23 6.44 7.53
CA LYS A 503 -1.90 6.85 7.98
C LYS A 503 -1.36 5.89 9.04
N ASP A 504 -2.23 5.40 9.92
CA ASP A 504 -1.91 4.45 10.98
C ASP A 504 -1.55 3.07 10.41
N GLY A 505 -2.25 2.60 9.38
CA GLY A 505 -1.93 1.33 8.71
C GLY A 505 -0.64 1.39 7.89
N VAL A 506 -0.40 2.51 7.20
CA VAL A 506 0.87 2.77 6.49
C VAL A 506 2.02 2.88 7.49
N GLN A 507 1.81 3.57 8.62
CA GLN A 507 2.76 3.64 9.71
C GLN A 507 3.00 2.26 10.34
N ALA A 508 1.98 1.43 10.55
CA ALA A 508 2.12 0.08 11.09
C ALA A 508 2.86 -0.88 10.12
N ILE A 509 2.63 -0.76 8.81
CA ILE A 509 3.40 -1.47 7.78
C ILE A 509 4.85 -0.99 7.80
N ASN A 510 5.07 0.32 7.85
CA ASN A 510 6.41 0.89 7.91
C ASN A 510 7.14 0.46 9.18
N GLU A 511 6.48 0.52 10.34
CA GLU A 511 6.99 0.02 11.63
C GLU A 511 7.21 -1.50 11.62
N GLY A 512 6.35 -2.28 10.97
CA GLY A 512 6.49 -3.74 10.85
C GLY A 512 7.65 -4.16 9.93
N ILE A 513 7.86 -3.43 8.83
CA ILE A 513 9.02 -3.62 7.93
C ILE A 513 10.31 -3.13 8.61
N THR A 514 10.24 -2.05 9.39
CA THR A 514 11.40 -1.51 10.12
C THR A 514 11.70 -2.32 11.39
N LYS A 515 10.72 -3.02 11.98
CA LYS A 515 10.86 -4.09 12.97
C LYS A 515 11.31 -5.42 12.34
N LYS A 516 12.22 -5.36 11.36
CA LYS A 516 13.13 -6.49 11.18
C LYS A 516 13.96 -6.60 12.46
N ALA A 517 14.17 -7.81 12.96
CA ALA A 517 15.09 -8.05 14.08
C ALA A 517 16.39 -7.27 13.79
N ASP A 518 16.68 -6.27 14.63
CA ASP A 518 17.82 -5.41 14.35
C ASP A 518 19.10 -6.26 14.45
N LYS A 519 20.19 -5.75 13.87
CA LYS A 519 21.47 -6.48 13.88
C LYS A 519 21.90 -6.86 15.31
N THR A 520 21.53 -6.08 16.32
CA THR A 520 21.77 -6.30 17.75
C THR A 520 20.95 -7.49 18.27
N GLU A 521 19.66 -7.58 17.97
CA GLU A 521 18.79 -8.69 18.40
C GLU A 521 19.21 -10.03 17.77
N VAL A 522 19.57 -10.01 16.48
CA VAL A 522 20.11 -11.20 15.80
C VAL A 522 21.48 -11.58 16.38
N THR A 523 22.33 -10.61 16.67
CA THR A 523 23.63 -10.84 17.32
C THR A 523 23.46 -11.37 18.74
N ALA A 524 22.46 -10.89 19.49
CA ALA A 524 22.15 -11.38 20.83
C ALA A 524 21.71 -12.85 20.79
N LEU A 525 20.81 -13.21 19.86
CA LEU A 525 20.39 -14.60 19.67
C LEU A 525 21.57 -15.49 19.24
N GLN A 526 22.42 -15.02 18.32
CA GLN A 526 23.65 -15.73 17.91
C GLN A 526 24.59 -15.96 19.09
N ASN A 527 24.79 -14.95 19.94
CA ASN A 527 25.62 -15.08 21.14
C ASN A 527 25.00 -16.07 22.16
N THR A 528 23.68 -16.04 22.37
CA THR A 528 23.01 -17.00 23.25
C THR A 528 23.15 -18.44 22.73
N VAL A 529 22.92 -18.66 21.43
CA VAL A 529 23.13 -19.97 20.79
C VAL A 529 24.60 -20.40 20.91
N GLN A 530 25.56 -19.51 20.69
CA GLN A 530 26.99 -19.78 20.84
C GLN A 530 27.36 -20.17 22.28
N THR A 531 26.75 -19.55 23.30
CA THR A 531 26.98 -19.92 24.71
C THR A 531 26.32 -21.23 25.11
N MET A 532 25.25 -21.65 24.42
CA MET A 532 24.61 -22.95 24.65
C MET A 532 25.37 -24.09 23.98
N ILE A 533 26.17 -23.80 22.96
CA ILE A 533 27.06 -24.77 22.30
C ILE A 533 28.34 -24.88 23.12
N THR A 534 28.47 -25.97 23.88
CA THR A 534 29.75 -26.32 24.51
C THR A 534 30.57 -27.13 23.52
N SER A 535 31.59 -26.52 22.93
CA SER A 535 32.54 -27.23 22.07
C SER A 535 33.41 -28.15 22.90
N ILE A 536 33.46 -29.43 22.53
CA ILE A 536 34.36 -30.42 23.13
C ILE A 536 35.32 -30.94 22.07
N SER A 537 36.53 -31.33 22.50
CA SER A 537 37.50 -31.95 21.61
C SER A 537 36.99 -33.31 21.12
N GLN A 538 37.43 -33.76 19.94
CA GLN A 538 37.10 -35.11 19.44
C GLN A 538 37.50 -36.18 20.46
N ALA A 539 38.66 -36.02 21.10
CA ALA A 539 39.14 -36.94 22.14
C ALA A 539 38.24 -37.01 23.38
N ASP A 540 37.61 -35.90 23.79
CA ASP A 540 36.70 -35.88 24.94
C ASP A 540 35.29 -36.36 24.56
N TYR A 541 34.84 -36.10 23.33
CA TYR A 541 33.64 -36.73 22.77
C TYR A 541 33.76 -38.25 22.77
N ASP A 542 34.89 -38.78 22.27
CA ASP A 542 35.13 -40.22 22.18
C ASP A 542 35.19 -40.87 23.58
N LYS A 543 35.71 -40.17 24.60
CA LYS A 543 35.65 -40.61 26.01
C LYS A 543 34.22 -40.67 26.54
N LEU A 544 33.40 -39.66 26.28
CA LEU A 544 32.00 -39.62 26.72
C LEU A 544 31.15 -40.71 26.04
N VAL A 545 31.43 -40.99 24.76
CA VAL A 545 30.83 -42.12 23.99
C VAL A 545 31.23 -43.45 24.60
N SER A 546 32.52 -43.63 24.91
CA SER A 546 33.04 -44.86 25.53
C SER A 546 32.50 -45.08 26.95
N ALA A 547 32.17 -44.00 27.67
CA ALA A 547 31.53 -44.04 28.99
C ALA A 547 30.00 -44.26 28.93
N GLY A 548 29.39 -44.27 27.73
CA GLY A 548 27.95 -44.52 27.54
C GLY A 548 27.04 -43.35 27.92
N THR A 549 27.56 -42.11 27.97
CA THR A 549 26.89 -40.96 28.61
C THR A 549 26.39 -39.88 27.64
N VAL A 550 26.38 -40.13 26.32
CA VAL A 550 26.13 -39.07 25.32
C VAL A 550 24.72 -39.12 24.75
N ASP A 551 24.01 -37.98 24.79
CA ASP A 551 22.86 -37.72 23.92
C ASP A 551 23.38 -37.05 22.62
N PRO A 552 23.32 -37.72 21.46
CA PRO A 552 23.92 -37.24 20.21
C PRO A 552 23.24 -36.00 19.61
N LYS A 553 22.18 -35.46 20.22
CA LYS A 553 21.43 -34.32 19.67
C LYS A 553 21.97 -32.93 20.03
N ILE A 554 22.95 -32.81 20.93
CA ILE A 554 23.31 -31.49 21.52
C ILE A 554 24.80 -31.11 21.32
N MET A 555 25.67 -32.00 20.85
CA MET A 555 27.12 -31.72 20.79
C MET A 555 27.64 -31.40 19.39
N TYR A 556 28.30 -30.25 19.25
CA TYR A 556 29.03 -29.85 18.04
C TYR A 556 30.51 -30.22 18.22
N VAL A 557 30.96 -31.27 17.53
CA VAL A 557 32.34 -31.74 17.57
C VAL A 557 33.17 -30.90 16.60
N ILE A 558 34.21 -30.23 17.10
CA ILE A 558 35.16 -29.51 16.25
C ILE A 558 36.17 -30.56 15.76
N PRO A 559 36.26 -30.86 14.45
CA PRO A 559 37.32 -31.71 13.93
C PRO A 559 38.66 -31.03 14.21
N ASP A 560 39.60 -31.74 14.81
CA ASP A 560 40.92 -31.17 15.13
C ASP A 560 41.54 -30.52 13.88
N ALA A 561 42.06 -29.30 14.06
CA ALA A 561 42.77 -28.53 13.03
C ALA A 561 44.17 -29.08 12.75
#